data_AF-A0A950XU87-F1
#
_entry.id   AF-A0A950XU87-F1
#
_cell.length_a   1.000
_cell.length_b   1.000
_cell.length_c   1.000
_cell.angle_alpha   90.00
_cell.angle_beta   90.00
_cell.angle_gamma   90.00
#
_symmetry.space_group_name_H-M   'P 1'
#
loop_
_entity.id
_entity.type
_entity.pdbx_description
1 polymer ?
#
loop_
_entity_poly.entity_id
_entity_poly.type
_entity_poly.pdbx_seq_one_letter_code
_entity_poly.pdbx_strand_id
1 'polypeptide(L)'
;MKLGRATGVALFAGALLPAQQDFSRSVAMKQLMLDLIHPASNEILLSVNRGGPQNDSEWAGVRRSALTLAESGDLLMLPGRVREQGDWAKNAKMLSEAGMAAYKAAESKDVKALGAVTDAIDAACTGCHKQYRPNVFPRGDGSK
;
A
#
# COMPACT_ATOMS: atom_id res chain seq x y z
N MET A 1 -6.31 -77.28 1.87
CA MET A 1 -6.74 -75.89 2.17
C MET A 1 -5.89 -74.94 1.35
N LYS A 2 -6.49 -74.20 0.39
CA LYS A 2 -5.79 -73.22 -0.45
C LYS A 2 -5.72 -71.88 0.29
N LEU A 3 -4.51 -71.38 0.56
CA LEU A 3 -4.26 -70.05 1.11
C LEU A 3 -4.42 -69.00 0.00
N GLY A 4 -5.42 -68.12 0.12
CA GLY A 4 -5.66 -67.02 -0.79
C GLY A 4 -4.65 -65.89 -0.58
N ARG A 5 -4.02 -65.44 -1.68
CA ARG A 5 -3.23 -64.20 -1.71
C ARG A 5 -4.18 -63.01 -1.68
N ALA A 6 -4.15 -62.23 -0.61
CA ALA A 6 -4.75 -60.90 -0.59
C ALA A 6 -3.74 -59.88 -1.11
N THR A 7 -3.89 -59.51 -2.39
CA THR A 7 -3.17 -58.39 -2.98
C THR A 7 -3.84 -57.09 -2.52
N GLY A 8 -3.29 -56.45 -1.49
CA GLY A 8 -3.74 -55.13 -1.05
C GLY A 8 -3.27 -54.06 -2.03
N VAL A 9 -4.22 -53.42 -2.72
CA VAL A 9 -3.97 -52.22 -3.53
C VAL A 9 -3.86 -51.03 -2.59
N ALA A 10 -2.69 -50.40 -2.53
CA ALA A 10 -2.50 -49.14 -1.83
C ALA A 10 -2.92 -47.98 -2.74
N LEU A 11 -4.04 -47.32 -2.41
CA LEU A 11 -4.47 -46.07 -3.02
C LEU A 11 -3.64 -44.91 -2.44
N PHE A 12 -2.69 -44.38 -3.23
CA PHE A 12 -2.05 -43.10 -2.93
C PHE A 12 -2.99 -41.96 -3.32
N ALA A 13 -3.66 -41.37 -2.34
CA ALA A 13 -4.33 -40.08 -2.50
C ALA A 13 -3.26 -38.98 -2.57
N GLY A 14 -2.80 -38.66 -3.78
CA GLY A 14 -1.93 -37.51 -4.02
C GLY A 14 -2.69 -36.21 -3.79
N ALA A 15 -2.41 -35.52 -2.68
CA ALA A 15 -2.89 -34.16 -2.47
C ALA A 15 -2.22 -33.23 -3.49
N LEU A 16 -3.01 -32.71 -4.42
CA LEU A 16 -2.61 -31.58 -5.28
C LEU A 16 -2.51 -30.34 -4.40
N LEU A 17 -1.31 -30.02 -3.91
CA LEU A 17 -1.04 -28.70 -3.36
C LEU A 17 -1.10 -27.69 -4.52
N PRO A 18 -1.94 -26.64 -4.44
CA PRO A 18 -1.94 -25.60 -5.47
C PRO A 18 -0.55 -24.96 -5.49
N ALA A 19 0.08 -24.90 -6.66
CA ALA A 19 1.33 -24.19 -6.84
C ALA A 19 1.14 -22.75 -6.34
N GLN A 20 1.93 -22.33 -5.36
CA GLN A 20 1.94 -20.94 -4.90
C GLN A 20 2.26 -20.08 -6.12
N GLN A 21 1.30 -19.23 -6.51
CA GLN A 21 1.50 -18.29 -7.60
C GLN A 21 2.58 -17.30 -7.15
N ASP A 22 3.76 -17.39 -7.75
CA ASP A 22 4.86 -16.48 -7.47
C ASP A 22 4.58 -15.18 -8.22
N PHE A 23 3.82 -14.29 -7.58
CA PHE A 23 3.55 -12.96 -8.11
C PHE A 23 4.86 -12.17 -8.16
N SER A 24 5.54 -12.23 -9.30
CA SER A 24 6.75 -11.43 -9.52
C SER A 24 6.39 -9.95 -9.47
N ARG A 25 7.20 -9.17 -8.73
CA ARG A 25 7.03 -7.72 -8.62
C ARG A 25 7.28 -7.09 -9.98
N SER A 26 6.23 -6.56 -10.59
CA SER A 26 6.34 -5.87 -11.89
C SER A 26 7.21 -4.60 -11.84
N VAL A 27 7.29 -3.94 -10.68
CA VAL A 27 8.05 -2.70 -10.49
C VAL A 27 8.90 -2.70 -9.22
N ALA A 28 10.03 -1.98 -9.29
CA ALA A 28 10.95 -1.75 -8.19
C ALA A 28 10.33 -0.81 -7.13
N MET A 29 10.83 -0.88 -5.88
CA MET A 29 10.38 -0.01 -4.80
C MET A 29 10.49 1.48 -5.17
N LYS A 30 11.56 1.88 -5.87
CA LYS A 30 11.75 3.27 -6.32
C LYS A 30 10.60 3.74 -7.24
N GLN A 31 10.16 2.89 -8.16
CA GLN A 31 9.08 3.21 -9.09
C GLN A 31 7.73 3.27 -8.35
N LEU A 32 7.44 2.32 -7.46
CA LEU A 32 6.26 2.38 -6.61
C LEU A 32 6.20 3.70 -5.81
N MET A 33 7.33 4.11 -5.22
CA MET A 33 7.40 5.34 -4.43
C MET A 33 7.26 6.59 -5.30
N LEU A 34 7.98 6.69 -6.42
CA LEU A 34 8.07 7.92 -7.21
C LEU A 34 6.96 8.08 -8.25
N ASP A 35 6.44 6.98 -8.80
CA ASP A 35 5.52 7.00 -9.93
C ASP A 35 4.07 6.70 -9.52
N LEU A 36 3.84 6.15 -8.33
CA LEU A 36 2.49 5.90 -7.78
C LEU A 36 2.26 6.68 -6.48
N ILE A 37 3.02 6.39 -5.42
CA ILE A 37 2.75 6.95 -4.08
C ILE A 37 2.93 8.47 -4.05
N HIS A 38 4.07 8.97 -4.53
CA HIS A 38 4.38 10.39 -4.49
C HIS A 38 3.37 11.24 -5.28
N PRO A 39 3.09 11.01 -6.58
CA PRO A 39 2.13 11.82 -7.32
C PRO A 39 0.71 11.73 -6.76
N ALA A 40 0.27 10.55 -6.31
CA ALA A 40 -1.04 10.38 -5.68
C ALA A 40 -1.17 11.22 -4.40
N SER A 41 -0.19 11.12 -3.50
CA SER A 41 -0.18 11.93 -2.28
C SER A 41 -0.09 13.43 -2.57
N ASN A 42 0.75 13.82 -3.53
CA ASN A 42 0.94 15.21 -3.92
C ASN A 42 -0.35 15.83 -4.48
N GLU A 43 -1.11 15.11 -5.30
CA GLU A 43 -2.40 15.60 -5.81
C GLU A 43 -3.39 15.88 -4.67
N ILE A 44 -3.50 14.96 -3.70
CA ILE A 44 -4.38 15.12 -2.54
C ILE A 44 -3.94 16.34 -1.70
N LEU A 45 -2.66 16.41 -1.35
CA LEU A 45 -2.12 17.46 -0.49
C LEU A 45 -2.17 18.84 -1.15
N LEU A 46 -1.85 18.95 -2.45
CA LEU A 46 -1.95 20.21 -3.19
C LEU A 46 -3.41 20.64 -3.35
N SER A 47 -4.33 19.70 -3.56
CA SER A 47 -5.77 20.01 -3.59
C SER A 47 -6.21 20.65 -2.28
N VAL A 48 -5.86 20.06 -1.14
CA VAL A 48 -6.15 20.65 0.18
C VAL A 48 -5.51 22.03 0.35
N ASN A 49 -4.22 22.16 0.00
CA ASN A 49 -3.49 23.43 0.11
C ASN A 49 -4.11 24.58 -0.71
N ARG A 50 -4.81 24.25 -1.79
CA ARG A 50 -5.51 25.23 -2.66
C ARG A 50 -6.94 25.53 -2.19
N GLY A 51 -7.37 25.01 -1.04
CA GLY A 51 -8.73 25.18 -0.52
C GLY A 51 -9.72 24.10 -0.96
N GLY A 52 -9.23 23.00 -1.55
CA GLY A 52 -10.02 21.86 -1.99
C GLY A 52 -10.43 21.90 -3.46
N PRO A 53 -10.97 20.77 -4.00
CA PRO A 53 -11.43 20.69 -5.38
C PRO A 53 -12.60 21.63 -5.69
N GLN A 54 -12.56 22.32 -6.82
CA GLN A 54 -13.54 23.34 -7.20
C GLN A 54 -14.63 22.81 -8.15
N ASN A 55 -14.38 21.69 -8.82
CA ASN A 55 -15.28 21.12 -9.82
C ASN A 55 -15.20 19.59 -9.84
N ASP A 56 -16.13 18.97 -10.56
CA ASP A 56 -16.27 17.50 -10.61
C ASP A 56 -15.02 16.80 -11.16
N SER A 57 -14.29 17.44 -12.08
CA SER A 57 -13.06 16.88 -12.63
C SER A 57 -11.95 16.81 -11.57
N GLU A 58 -11.80 17.87 -10.78
CA GLU A 58 -10.84 17.91 -9.67
C GLU A 58 -11.22 16.91 -8.56
N TRP A 59 -12.51 16.81 -8.21
CA TRP A 59 -12.97 15.78 -7.27
C TRP A 59 -12.67 14.37 -7.78
N ALA A 60 -12.89 14.12 -9.07
CA ALA A 60 -12.55 12.84 -9.69
C ALA A 60 -11.03 12.60 -9.70
N GLY A 61 -10.21 13.65 -9.83
CA GLY A 61 -8.75 13.61 -9.70
C GLY A 61 -8.32 13.12 -8.32
N VAL A 62 -8.76 13.82 -7.27
CA VAL A 62 -8.48 13.43 -5.88
C VAL A 62 -8.96 12.01 -5.60
N ARG A 63 -10.14 11.63 -6.07
CA ARG A 63 -10.68 10.28 -5.87
C ARG A 63 -9.80 9.19 -6.47
N ARG A 64 -9.31 9.37 -7.71
CA ARG A 64 -8.39 8.42 -8.37
C ARG A 64 -7.05 8.35 -7.66
N SER A 65 -6.50 9.50 -7.27
CA SER A 65 -5.26 9.57 -6.49
C SER A 65 -5.40 8.90 -5.13
N ALA A 66 -6.54 9.08 -4.46
CA ALA A 66 -6.83 8.45 -3.17
C ALA A 66 -6.86 6.92 -3.26
N LEU A 67 -7.51 6.34 -4.28
CA LEU A 67 -7.46 4.90 -4.52
C LEU A 67 -6.05 4.41 -4.86
N THR A 68 -5.33 5.16 -5.69
CA THR A 68 -3.93 4.84 -6.01
C THR A 68 -3.07 4.79 -4.75
N LEU A 69 -3.26 5.76 -3.84
CA LEU A 69 -2.54 5.81 -2.57
C LEU A 69 -2.94 4.67 -1.64
N ALA A 70 -4.24 4.37 -1.55
CA ALA A 70 -4.77 3.29 -0.73
C ALA A 70 -4.18 1.93 -1.13
N GLU A 71 -4.33 1.58 -2.41
CA GLU A 71 -3.80 0.33 -2.96
C GLU A 71 -2.27 0.29 -2.92
N SER A 72 -1.59 1.44 -3.03
CA SER A 72 -0.13 1.49 -2.91
C SER A 72 0.36 1.11 -1.51
N GLY A 73 -0.41 1.40 -0.45
CA GLY A 73 -0.12 0.91 0.89
C GLY A 73 -0.16 -0.61 0.97
N ASP A 74 -1.15 -1.24 0.34
CA ASP A 74 -1.28 -2.71 0.28
C ASP A 74 -0.18 -3.33 -0.61
N LEU A 75 0.18 -2.65 -1.69
CA LEU A 75 1.31 -3.02 -2.55
C LEU A 75 2.65 -3.02 -1.79
N LEU A 76 2.82 -2.25 -0.71
CA LEU A 76 4.01 -2.30 0.15
C LEU A 76 4.04 -3.54 1.06
N MET A 77 2.91 -4.22 1.22
CA MET A 77 2.75 -5.43 2.04
C MET A 77 2.92 -6.74 1.24
N LEU A 78 3.09 -6.66 -0.07
CA LEU A 78 3.34 -7.84 -0.89
C LEU A 78 4.65 -8.56 -0.50
N PRO A 79 4.72 -9.89 -0.70
CA PRO A 79 5.95 -10.66 -0.52
C PRO A 79 7.15 -10.02 -1.23
N GLY A 80 8.28 -9.96 -0.54
CA GLY A 80 9.52 -9.32 -1.02
C GLY A 80 9.55 -7.78 -0.92
N ARG A 81 8.44 -7.11 -0.60
CA ARG A 81 8.41 -5.67 -0.30
C ARG A 81 8.35 -5.42 1.21
N VAL A 82 7.53 -6.20 1.91
CA VAL A 82 7.40 -6.13 3.37
C VAL A 82 8.77 -6.24 4.07
N ARG A 83 8.89 -5.56 5.21
CA ARG A 83 10.02 -5.69 6.13
C ARG A 83 9.48 -6.25 7.45
N GLU A 84 9.99 -7.40 7.86
CA GLU A 84 9.49 -8.14 9.04
C GLU A 84 9.81 -7.43 10.37
N GLN A 85 10.86 -6.60 10.41
CA GLN A 85 11.25 -5.89 11.62
C GLN A 85 10.74 -4.45 11.60
N GLY A 86 10.18 -3.99 12.73
CA GLY A 86 9.79 -2.59 12.94
C GLY A 86 8.37 -2.26 12.53
N ASP A 87 8.12 -1.00 12.17
CA ASP A 87 6.77 -0.47 11.95
C ASP A 87 6.34 -0.48 10.47
N TRP A 88 7.02 -1.24 9.59
CA TRP A 88 6.69 -1.28 8.16
C TRP A 88 5.20 -1.56 7.91
N ALA A 89 4.71 -2.66 8.47
CA ALA A 89 3.32 -3.08 8.28
C ALA A 89 2.31 -2.05 8.82
N LYS A 90 2.64 -1.47 9.98
CA LYS A 90 1.84 -0.41 10.60
C LYS A 90 1.77 0.82 9.70
N ASN A 91 2.90 1.33 9.22
CA ASN A 91 2.94 2.53 8.39
C ASN A 91 2.32 2.30 7.00
N ALA A 92 2.52 1.11 6.41
CA ALA A 92 1.88 0.73 5.15
C ALA A 92 0.35 0.70 5.28
N LYS A 93 -0.15 0.08 6.36
CA LYS A 93 -1.59 0.08 6.67
C LYS A 93 -2.14 1.49 6.92
N MET A 94 -1.40 2.34 7.65
CA MET A 94 -1.79 3.74 7.85
C MET A 94 -1.89 4.49 6.51
N LEU A 95 -1.00 4.22 5.55
CA LEU A 95 -1.08 4.80 4.21
C LEU A 95 -2.33 4.33 3.46
N SER A 96 -2.62 3.02 3.51
CA SER A 96 -3.84 2.44 2.92
C SER A 96 -5.09 3.11 3.49
N GLU A 97 -5.17 3.25 4.82
CA GLU A 97 -6.29 3.84 5.52
C GLU A 97 -6.45 5.34 5.24
N ALA A 98 -5.36 6.09 5.18
CA ALA A 98 -5.39 7.49 4.80
C ALA A 98 -5.89 7.68 3.36
N GLY A 99 -5.42 6.85 2.42
CA GLY A 99 -5.94 6.83 1.04
C GLY A 99 -7.45 6.56 1.00
N MET A 100 -7.94 5.59 1.76
CA MET A 100 -9.37 5.30 1.82
C MET A 100 -10.20 6.40 2.50
N ALA A 101 -9.64 7.10 3.49
CA ALA A 101 -10.28 8.27 4.08
C ALA A 101 -10.39 9.42 3.06
N ALA A 102 -9.32 9.69 2.30
CA ALA A 102 -9.35 10.67 1.22
C ALA A 102 -10.36 10.29 0.13
N TYR A 103 -10.47 9.01 -0.22
CA TYR A 103 -11.46 8.53 -1.19
C TYR A 103 -12.88 8.83 -0.74
N LYS A 104 -13.21 8.50 0.52
CA LYS A 104 -14.53 8.77 1.10
C LYS A 104 -14.86 10.27 1.12
N ALA A 105 -13.91 11.10 1.53
CA ALA A 105 -14.05 12.55 1.50
C ALA A 105 -14.27 13.08 0.08
N ALA A 106 -13.59 12.50 -0.90
CA ALA A 106 -13.74 12.89 -2.31
C ALA A 106 -15.10 12.48 -2.90
N GLU A 107 -15.60 11.28 -2.59
CA GLU A 107 -16.94 10.83 -3.01
C GLU A 107 -18.05 11.69 -2.39
N SER A 108 -17.89 12.12 -1.14
CA SER A 108 -18.84 13.01 -0.48
C SER A 108 -18.63 14.50 -0.79
N LYS A 109 -17.61 14.84 -1.59
CA LYS A 109 -17.17 16.23 -1.87
C LYS A 109 -16.98 17.07 -0.61
N ASP A 110 -16.45 16.46 0.45
CA ASP A 110 -16.26 17.09 1.76
C ASP A 110 -14.82 17.62 1.89
N VAL A 111 -14.65 18.93 1.65
CA VAL A 111 -13.35 19.62 1.76
C VAL A 111 -12.77 19.55 3.17
N LYS A 112 -13.62 19.60 4.20
CA LYS A 112 -13.16 19.55 5.59
C LYS A 112 -12.64 18.16 5.93
N ALA A 113 -13.38 17.12 5.54
CA ALA A 113 -12.94 15.74 5.72
C ALA A 113 -11.66 15.46 4.93
N LEU A 114 -11.54 15.99 3.70
CA LEU A 114 -10.33 15.84 2.89
C LEU A 114 -9.14 16.52 3.56
N GLY A 115 -9.34 17.72 4.12
CA GLY A 115 -8.32 18.43 4.89
C GLY A 115 -7.85 17.66 6.13
N ALA A 116 -8.75 16.94 6.81
CA ALA A 116 -8.38 16.14 7.99
C ALA A 116 -7.48 14.93 7.67
N VAL A 117 -7.34 14.54 6.39
CA VAL A 117 -6.51 13.40 5.97
C VAL A 117 -5.02 13.77 5.86
N THR A 118 -4.67 15.05 5.77
CA THR A 118 -3.27 15.49 5.55
C THR A 118 -2.32 14.98 6.61
N ASP A 119 -2.73 15.03 7.89
CA ASP A 119 -1.89 14.61 9.02
C ASP A 119 -1.69 13.10 9.02
N ALA A 120 -2.70 12.33 8.60
CA ALA A 120 -2.58 10.88 8.48
C ALA A 120 -1.61 10.48 7.35
N ILE A 121 -1.65 11.19 6.21
CA ILE A 121 -0.69 10.98 5.12
C ILE A 121 0.72 11.33 5.59
N ASP A 122 0.92 12.48 6.25
CA ASP A 122 2.23 12.89 6.76
C ASP A 122 2.78 11.89 7.80
N ALA A 123 1.95 11.45 8.74
CA ALA A 123 2.32 10.47 9.74
C ALA A 123 2.76 9.14 9.11
N ALA A 124 2.03 8.64 8.10
CA ALA A 124 2.40 7.42 7.39
C ALA A 124 3.73 7.57 6.63
N CYS A 125 3.92 8.70 5.94
CA CYS A 125 5.14 8.99 5.18
C CYS A 125 6.36 9.12 6.10
N THR A 126 6.26 9.96 7.13
CA THR A 126 7.37 10.26 8.03
C THR A 126 7.70 9.09 8.94
N GLY A 127 6.69 8.36 9.43
CA GLY A 127 6.87 7.15 10.26
C GLY A 127 7.67 6.08 9.54
N CYS A 128 7.34 5.82 8.27
CA CYS A 128 8.07 4.83 7.47
C CYS A 128 9.47 5.31 7.10
N HIS A 129 9.60 6.52 6.52
CA HIS A 129 10.88 6.97 5.99
C HIS A 129 11.92 7.29 7.06
N LYS A 130 11.54 7.72 8.27
CA LYS A 130 12.51 7.89 9.37
C LYS A 130 13.19 6.56 9.73
N GLN A 131 12.48 5.45 9.61
CA GLN A 131 13.00 4.12 9.94
C GLN A 131 13.73 3.46 8.76
N TYR A 132 13.17 3.54 7.55
CA TYR A 132 13.63 2.76 6.40
C TYR A 132 14.29 3.58 5.29
N ARG A 133 14.23 4.93 5.36
CA ARG A 133 14.75 5.87 4.35
C ARG A 133 15.26 7.19 4.98
N PRO A 134 16.14 7.15 6.01
CA PRO A 134 16.51 8.33 6.79
C PRO A 134 17.13 9.47 5.97
N ASN A 135 17.75 9.18 4.82
CA ASN A 135 18.31 10.20 3.93
C ASN A 135 17.25 11.13 3.30
N VAL A 136 15.96 10.79 3.35
CA VAL A 136 14.84 11.65 2.92
C VAL A 136 14.49 12.68 4.00
N PHE A 137 14.86 12.42 5.25
CA PHE A 137 14.75 13.33 6.38
C PHE A 137 16.12 13.45 7.06
N PRO A 138 17.10 14.13 6.44
CA PRO A 138 18.42 14.28 7.02
C PRO A 138 18.28 14.81 8.44
N ARG A 139 18.90 14.14 9.42
CA ARG A 139 19.14 14.77 10.72
C ARG A 139 20.01 15.99 10.43
N GLY A 140 19.78 17.11 11.12
CA GLY A 140 20.43 18.39 10.84
C GLY A 140 21.94 18.45 11.12
N ASP A 141 22.71 17.40 10.81
CA ASP A 141 24.17 17.35 10.89
C ASP A 141 24.88 17.72 9.58
N GLY A 142 24.12 18.18 8.56
CA GLY A 142 24.66 19.01 7.48
C GLY A 142 25.82 18.41 6.69
N SER A 143 25.98 17.09 6.63
CA SER A 143 27.05 16.47 5.83
C SER A 143 26.58 16.14 4.40
N LYS A 144 26.42 17.21 3.63
CA LYS A 144 26.96 17.36 2.26
C LYS A 144 27.30 18.81 2.01
#